data_AF-A0A421BK77-F1
#
_entry.id   AF-A0A421BK77-F1
#
_cell.length_a   1.000
_cell.length_b   1.000
_cell.length_c   1.000
_cell.angle_alpha   90.00
_cell.angle_beta   90.00
_cell.angle_gamma   90.00
#
_symmetry.space_group_name_H-M   'P 1'
#
loop_
_entity.id
_entity.type
_entity.pdbx_description
1 polymer ?
#
loop_
_entity_poly.entity_id
_entity_poly.type
_entity_poly.pdbx_seq_one_letter_code
_entity_poly.pdbx_strand_id
1 'polypeptide(L)'
;MTKPFASSADTALKTDTLEILGDGVYALTAEGDPNVGAIEGEDFLVAIESRATPAASRDWLKILREQTDKPVRYLILTHYHAVRVLG
;
A
#
# COMPACT_ATOMS: atom_id res chain seq x y z
N MET A 1 -18.60 -14.51 24.59
CA MET A 1 -18.33 -14.32 23.14
C MET A 1 -16.88 -13.93 22.97
N THR A 2 -16.09 -14.68 22.20
CA THR A 2 -14.72 -14.31 21.83
C THR A 2 -14.77 -13.10 20.89
N LYS A 3 -13.90 -12.11 21.12
CA LYS A 3 -13.81 -10.93 20.25
C LYS A 3 -13.39 -11.40 18.86
N PRO A 4 -14.15 -11.06 17.80
CA PRO A 4 -13.77 -11.44 16.44
C PRO A 4 -12.42 -10.81 16.09
N PHE A 5 -11.65 -11.50 15.24
CA PHE A 5 -10.42 -10.95 14.70
C PHE A 5 -10.73 -9.66 13.94
N ALA A 6 -9.94 -8.60 14.16
CA ALA A 6 -10.30 -7.24 13.77
C ALA A 6 -10.66 -7.10 12.28
N SER A 7 -9.93 -7.78 11.39
CA SER A 7 -10.16 -7.70 9.94
C SER A 7 -11.35 -8.54 9.45
N SER A 8 -11.89 -9.47 10.26
CA SER A 8 -12.98 -10.34 9.82
C SER A 8 -14.33 -9.62 9.73
N ALA A 9 -14.48 -8.47 10.40
CA ALA A 9 -15.68 -7.66 10.38
C ALA A 9 -15.55 -6.40 9.49
N ASP A 10 -14.36 -6.14 8.97
CA ASP A 10 -14.05 -4.94 8.18
C ASP A 10 -14.22 -5.24 6.68
N THR A 11 -15.48 -5.31 6.23
CA THR A 11 -15.86 -5.65 4.85
C THR A 11 -16.47 -4.47 4.09
N ALA A 12 -16.52 -3.29 4.71
CA ALA A 12 -17.04 -2.10 4.06
C ALA A 12 -16.07 -1.64 2.96
N LEU A 13 -16.62 -1.13 1.86
CA LEU A 13 -15.83 -0.42 0.87
C LEU A 13 -15.24 0.82 1.52
N LYS A 14 -13.92 0.97 1.41
CA LYS A 14 -13.19 2.16 1.86
C LYS A 14 -12.60 2.87 0.66
N THR A 15 -12.57 4.19 0.72
CA THR A 15 -11.99 4.99 -0.35
C THR A 15 -10.48 5.12 -0.15
N ASP A 16 -9.71 4.72 -1.16
CA ASP A 16 -8.27 4.96 -1.19
C ASP A 16 -8.00 6.47 -1.42
N THR A 17 -7.16 7.07 -0.58
CA THR A 17 -6.71 8.47 -0.69
C THR A 17 -5.19 8.50 -0.75
N LEU A 18 -4.64 9.11 -1.80
CA LEU A 18 -3.21 9.36 -1.92
C LEU A 18 -2.84 10.62 -1.12
N GLU A 19 -1.82 10.50 -0.28
CA GLU A 19 -1.20 11.58 0.46
C GLU A 19 0.27 11.68 0.08
N ILE A 20 0.71 12.90 -0.24
CA ILE A 20 2.13 13.23 -0.46
C ILE A 20 2.67 13.77 0.86
N LEU A 21 3.45 12.95 1.57
CA LEU A 21 3.96 13.27 2.91
C LEU A 21 5.21 14.16 2.85
N GLY A 22 5.88 14.17 1.70
CA GLY A 22 7.09 14.93 1.42
C GLY A 22 7.52 14.71 -0.02
N ASP A 23 8.58 15.40 -0.44
CA ASP A 23 9.13 15.22 -1.79
C ASP A 23 9.57 13.77 -1.99
N GLY A 24 8.99 13.10 -3.00
CA GLY A 24 9.20 11.68 -3.26
C GLY A 24 8.71 10.70 -2.19
N VAL A 25 7.83 11.12 -1.25
CA VAL A 25 7.29 10.25 -0.20
C VAL A 25 5.77 10.15 -0.31
N TYR A 26 5.28 8.94 -0.60
CA TYR A 26 3.89 8.68 -0.92
C TYR A 26 3.25 7.69 0.06
N ALA A 27 2.03 7.98 0.48
CA ALA A 27 1.20 7.07 1.25
C ALA A 27 -0.19 6.97 0.62
N LEU A 28 -0.67 5.76 0.36
CA LEU A 28 -2.06 5.50 0.01
C LEU A 28 -2.75 4.93 1.23
N THR A 29 -3.82 5.60 1.69
CA THR A 29 -4.56 5.22 2.89
C THR A 29 -6.02 4.91 2.56
N ALA A 30 -6.60 3.93 3.24
CA ALA A 30 -8.01 3.55 3.09
C ALA A 30 -8.76 3.78 4.41
N GLU A 31 -9.11 5.03 4.70
CA GLU A 31 -9.87 5.43 5.92
C GLU A 31 -9.34 4.78 7.22
N GLY A 32 -8.00 4.64 7.32
CA GLY A 32 -7.31 4.09 8.49
C GLY A 32 -6.82 2.64 8.39
N ASP A 33 -7.21 1.84 7.39
CA ASP A 33 -6.61 0.51 7.09
C ASP A 33 -7.10 -0.06 5.75
N PRO A 34 -6.23 -0.57 4.84
CA PRO A 34 -4.76 -0.65 4.87
C PRO A 34 -4.06 0.55 4.26
N ASN A 35 -2.90 0.88 4.83
CA ASN A 35 -1.95 1.83 4.25
C ASN A 35 -0.86 1.10 3.46
N VAL A 36 -0.51 1.60 2.28
CA VAL A 36 0.69 1.24 1.51
C VAL A 36 1.47 2.50 1.17
N GLY A 37 2.74 2.37 0.81
CA GLY A 37 3.56 3.53 0.52
C GLY A 37 4.70 3.27 -0.44
N ALA A 38 5.35 4.35 -0.86
CA ALA A 38 6.58 4.31 -1.63
C ALA A 38 7.46 5.53 -1.32
N ILE A 39 8.77 5.33 -1.40
CA ILE A 39 9.78 6.37 -1.24
C ILE A 39 10.67 6.35 -2.48
N GLU A 40 10.93 7.52 -3.05
CA GLU A 40 11.91 7.69 -4.11
C GLU A 40 13.35 7.65 -3.58
N GLY A 41 14.18 6.83 -4.22
CA GLY A 41 15.62 6.97 -4.23
C GLY A 41 16.09 7.78 -5.44
N GLU A 42 17.39 7.71 -5.73
CA GLU A 42 18.00 8.42 -6.86
C GLU A 42 17.42 7.97 -8.21
N ASP A 43 17.52 6.66 -8.52
CA ASP A 43 17.06 6.06 -9.78
C ASP A 43 16.03 4.93 -9.59
N PHE A 44 15.43 4.81 -8.39
CA PHE A 44 14.52 3.72 -8.05
C PHE A 44 13.47 4.11 -7.00
N LEU A 45 12.50 3.23 -6.77
CA LEU A 45 11.54 3.28 -5.68
C LEU A 45 11.75 2.15 -4.69
N VAL A 46 11.55 2.46 -3.41
CA VAL A 46 11.29 1.49 -2.34
C VAL A 46 9.80 1.47 -2.08
N ALA A 47 9.13 0.37 -2.41
CA ALA A 47 7.72 0.16 -2.07
C ALA A 47 7.59 -0.45 -0.67
N ILE A 48 6.54 -0.07 0.06
CA ILE A 48 6.21 -0.54 1.40
C ILE A 48 4.81 -1.16 1.32
N GLU A 49 4.74 -2.46 1.59
CA GLU A 49 3.59 -3.35 1.42
C GLU A 49 3.17 -3.66 -0.02
N SER A 50 2.60 -4.86 -0.19
CA SER A 50 2.15 -5.40 -1.48
C SER A 50 0.62 -5.32 -1.65
N ARG A 51 -0.13 -5.15 -0.56
CA ARG A 51 -1.61 -5.31 -0.49
C ARG A 51 -2.02 -6.79 -0.47
N ALA A 52 -3.33 -7.01 -0.44
CA ALA A 52 -3.92 -8.33 -0.24
C ALA A 52 -4.00 -9.19 -1.51
N THR A 53 -3.97 -8.57 -2.70
CA THR A 53 -4.15 -9.27 -3.98
C THR A 53 -3.37 -8.57 -5.09
N PRO A 54 -2.91 -9.29 -6.12
CA PRO A 54 -2.20 -8.68 -7.25
C PRO A 54 -3.03 -7.61 -8.00
N ALA A 55 -4.36 -7.68 -7.93
CA ALA A 55 -5.23 -6.66 -8.51
C ALA A 55 -5.10 -5.33 -7.73
N ALA A 56 -5.21 -5.40 -6.40
CA ALA A 56 -5.05 -4.22 -5.54
C ALA A 56 -3.66 -3.59 -5.68
N SER A 57 -2.61 -4.41 -5.84
CA SER A 57 -1.25 -3.92 -6.06
C SER A 57 -1.10 -3.20 -7.38
N ARG A 58 -1.73 -3.71 -8.44
CA ARG A 58 -1.74 -3.03 -9.75
C ARG A 58 -2.46 -1.69 -9.67
N ASP A 59 -3.55 -1.61 -8.89
CA ASP A 59 -4.26 -0.35 -8.66
C ASP A 59 -3.36 0.66 -7.93
N TRP A 60 -2.64 0.21 -6.90
CA TRP A 60 -1.64 1.04 -6.23
C TRP A 60 -0.54 1.50 -7.20
N LEU A 61 0.06 0.58 -7.95
CA LEU A 61 1.11 0.90 -8.92
C LEU A 61 0.62 1.90 -9.97
N LYS A 62 -0.64 1.82 -10.41
CA LYS A 62 -1.21 2.78 -11.35
C LYS A 62 -1.22 4.19 -10.76
N ILE A 63 -1.67 4.35 -9.51
CA ILE A 63 -1.68 5.64 -8.81
C ILE A 63 -0.25 6.16 -8.63
N LEU A 64 0.68 5.31 -8.18
CA LEU A 64 2.08 5.66 -8.00
C LEU A 64 2.75 6.11 -9.31
N ARG A 65 2.38 5.50 -10.44
CA ARG A 65 2.90 5.84 -11.78
C ARG A 65 2.44 7.19 -12.30
N GLU A 66 1.40 7.78 -11.72
CA GLU A 66 1.02 9.17 -12.00
C GLU A 66 1.98 10.17 -11.35
N GLN A 67 2.74 9.74 -10.34
CA GLN A 67 3.72 10.57 -9.63
C GLN A 67 5.14 10.40 -10.17
N THR A 68 5.48 9.20 -10.66
CA THR A 68 6.87 8.86 -10.99
C THR A 68 7.00 7.64 -11.92
N ASP A 69 7.99 7.69 -12.81
CA ASP A 69 8.34 6.62 -13.73
C ASP A 69 9.49 5.73 -13.23
N LYS A 70 10.10 6.06 -12.09
CA LYS A 70 11.21 5.30 -11.50
C LYS A 70 10.83 3.83 -11.26
N PRO A 71 11.72 2.86 -11.54
CA PRO A 71 11.44 1.45 -11.31
C PRO A 71 11.34 1.13 -9.83
N VAL A 72 10.40 0.27 -9.44
CA VAL A 72 10.39 -0.33 -8.09
C VAL A 72 11.51 -1.35 -8.03
N ARG A 73 12.51 -1.13 -7.17
CA ARG A 73 13.67 -2.01 -7.00
C ARG A 73 13.60 -2.82 -5.70
N TYR A 74 12.92 -2.28 -4.69
CA TYR A 74 12.76 -2.91 -3.39
C TYR A 74 11.30 -2.92 -2.96
N LEU A 75 10.89 -4.01 -2.32
CA LEU A 75 9.61 -4.16 -1.66
C LEU A 75 9.86 -4.55 -0.21
N ILE A 76 9.36 -3.74 0.73
CA ILE A 76 9.44 -3.98 2.17
C ILE A 76 8.07 -4.48 2.63
N LEU A 77 8.04 -5.65 3.24
CA LEU A 77 6.86 -6.24 3.88
C LEU A 77 7.03 -6.12 5.39
N THR A 78 6.22 -5.32 6.08
CA THR A 78 6.48 -5.03 7.50
C THR A 78 6.11 -6.19 8.43
N HIS A 79 5.18 -7.04 8.01
CA HIS A 79 4.76 -8.25 8.75
C HIS A 79 4.01 -9.24 7.85
N TYR A 80 3.76 -10.44 8.37
CA TYR A 80 3.31 -11.60 7.59
C TYR A 80 1.81 -11.61 7.21
N HIS A 81 1.02 -10.61 7.61
CA HIS A 81 -0.43 -10.68 7.38
C HIS A 81 -0.78 -10.64 5.90
N ALA A 82 -1.81 -11.37 5.51
CA ALA A 82 -2.26 -11.50 4.13
C ALA A 82 -2.47 -10.14 3.42
N VAL A 83 -3.01 -9.16 4.15
CA VAL A 83 -3.25 -7.80 3.64
C VAL A 83 -1.97 -7.01 3.30
N ARG A 84 -0.81 -7.53 3.69
CA ARG A 84 0.51 -6.94 3.50
C ARG A 84 1.33 -7.65 2.43
N VAL A 85 1.22 -8.98 2.32
CA VAL A 85 2.24 -9.81 1.64
C VAL A 85 1.78 -10.58 0.41
N LEU A 86 0.49 -10.57 0.05
CA LEU A 86 -0.06 -11.44 -0.99
C LEU A 86 -0.26 -10.76 -2.36
N GLY A 87 0.05 -9.46 -2.48
CA GLY A 87 -0.20 -8.66 -3.67
C GLY A 87 1.03 -8.24 -4.44
#